data_AF-A0AAU3IBI7-F1
#
_entry.id   AF-A0AAU3IBI7-F1
#
_cell.length_a   1.000
_cell.length_b   1.000
_cell.length_c   1.000
_cell.angle_alpha   90.00
_cell.angle_beta   90.00
_cell.angle_gamma   90.00
#
_symmetry.space_group_name_H-M   'P 1'
#
loop_
_entity.id
_entity.type
_entity.pdbx_description
1 polymer ?
#
loop_
_entity_poly.entity_id
_entity_poly.type
_entity_poly.pdbx_seq_one_letter_code
_entity_poly.pdbx_strand_id
1 'polypeptide(L)'
;MASADHLYVKSAAADWLRSRGEQARFTFAQPAGARIGSIVDIQFKERGLRVHLDPSTAPVWDDDREPVLGMSVPVDRDTLIHRWYVHRIRLDSEGTARQVRIGTEAFARPTEWFALHECEMSERGLSTPAVERIVKSRGTAPPSWWPMGRARRMPAPDARAQGLLRRLADARRVDAVVVVRQVARELTELAGSGQEVQGQVRAAVADAYAWLETQAGVRRELFHRLEQAAVAHRTEQVREFLVQINATAAHDRTAIEDRIAGEAADYLAARREEQQALQAERVAQEAAVRIADRAALGASQRVRRILRDLGRRPRRSMTKEELRVQVELLVDAVGRAGKRVTPSQMREIERWKHRVGLGRPGAAAASPQEPARDRAPSVQKPATPGKEPSERSAVTIAVWVWKDRYGGLHAADHATRPEATVRYVPLPRDPGSLRRLHGNLTRMIAEREAAEGPVHGGRASMSVRMWETSDGDLMAALTRRRGAAVFNLPLPGELGPLRELYAKVEAQMQACKVRRP
;
A
#
# COMPACT_ATOMS: atom_id res chain seq x y z
N MET A 1 8.88 -10.03 9.22
CA MET A 1 9.56 -11.33 9.02
C MET A 1 9.75 -11.74 7.55
N ALA A 2 9.29 -10.99 6.55
CA ALA A 2 9.28 -11.39 5.13
C ALA A 2 10.64 -11.40 4.36
N SER A 3 11.79 -11.19 5.01
CA SER A 3 13.01 -10.81 4.29
C SER A 3 13.62 -11.90 3.39
N ALA A 4 13.23 -13.17 3.54
CA ALA A 4 13.73 -14.26 2.69
C ALA A 4 12.69 -15.34 2.33
N ASP A 5 11.47 -15.29 2.88
CA ASP A 5 10.45 -16.34 2.67
C ASP A 5 10.11 -16.54 1.19
N HIS A 6 10.07 -15.45 0.42
CA HIS A 6 9.85 -15.48 -1.03
C HIS A 6 10.92 -16.27 -1.80
N LEU A 7 12.17 -16.33 -1.31
CA LEU A 7 13.24 -17.12 -1.92
C LEU A 7 13.06 -18.61 -1.66
N TYR A 8 12.66 -18.98 -0.44
CA TYR A 8 12.36 -20.38 -0.10
C TYR A 8 11.13 -20.88 -0.86
N VAL A 9 10.08 -20.05 -0.97
CA VAL A 9 8.90 -20.36 -1.79
C VAL A 9 9.28 -20.58 -3.24
N LYS A 10 10.10 -19.69 -3.82
CA LYS A 10 10.60 -19.85 -5.19
C LYS A 10 11.40 -21.15 -5.36
N SER A 11 12.34 -21.44 -4.47
CA SER A 11 13.18 -22.64 -4.56
C SER A 11 12.33 -23.91 -4.49
N ALA A 12 11.47 -24.02 -3.47
CA ALA A 12 10.61 -25.19 -3.27
C ALA A 12 9.64 -25.40 -4.44
N ALA A 13 9.01 -24.33 -4.93
CA ALA A 13 8.11 -24.42 -6.08
C ALA A 13 8.85 -24.79 -7.38
N ALA A 14 10.06 -24.26 -7.59
CA ALA A 14 10.88 -24.61 -8.75
C ALA A 14 11.26 -26.10 -8.74
N ASP A 15 11.66 -26.63 -7.59
CA ASP A 15 12.02 -28.05 -7.45
C ASP A 15 10.80 -28.96 -7.61
N TRP A 16 9.67 -28.59 -7.02
CA TRP A 16 8.39 -29.31 -7.12
C TRP A 16 7.84 -29.39 -8.56
N LEU A 17 7.92 -28.28 -9.30
CA LEU A 17 7.48 -28.24 -10.71
C LEU A 17 8.47 -28.98 -11.62
N ARG A 18 9.79 -28.83 -11.38
CA ARG A 18 10.82 -29.56 -12.14
C ARG A 18 10.69 -31.07 -11.97
N SER A 19 10.39 -31.56 -10.78
CA SER A 19 10.20 -33.00 -10.53
C SER A 19 9.02 -33.59 -11.30
N ARG A 20 8.14 -32.75 -11.87
CA ARG A 20 6.98 -33.11 -12.68
C ARG A 20 7.18 -32.81 -14.17
N GLY A 21 8.40 -32.45 -14.57
CA GLY A 21 8.70 -32.07 -15.96
C GLY A 21 8.17 -30.70 -16.38
N GLU A 22 7.73 -29.88 -15.42
CA GLU A 22 7.20 -28.54 -15.68
C GLU A 22 8.28 -27.46 -15.53
N GLN A 23 8.24 -26.47 -16.42
CA GLN A 23 9.08 -25.27 -16.29
C GLN A 23 8.24 -24.11 -15.77
N ALA A 24 8.80 -23.36 -14.83
CA ALA A 24 8.12 -22.25 -14.17
C ALA A 24 8.90 -20.95 -14.30
N ARG A 25 8.17 -19.85 -14.55
CA ARG A 25 8.69 -18.49 -14.51
C ARG A 25 8.23 -17.82 -13.22
N PHE A 26 9.18 -17.23 -12.51
CA PHE A 26 8.94 -16.57 -11.24
C PHE A 26 9.06 -15.05 -11.40
N THR A 27 8.08 -14.32 -10.90
CA THR A 27 8.09 -12.85 -10.84
C THR A 27 7.80 -12.39 -9.41
N PHE A 28 8.57 -11.43 -8.91
CA PHE A 28 8.32 -10.83 -7.60
C PHE A 28 7.55 -9.52 -7.79
N ALA A 29 6.22 -9.62 -7.81
CA ALA A 29 5.37 -8.47 -8.04
C ALA A 29 5.52 -7.43 -6.91
N GLN A 30 5.55 -6.16 -7.30
CA GLN A 30 5.65 -5.02 -6.38
C GLN A 30 4.49 -4.06 -6.65
N PRO A 31 3.27 -4.39 -6.18
CA PRO A 31 2.19 -3.41 -6.14
C PRO A 31 2.67 -2.12 -5.44
N ALA A 32 2.14 -0.97 -5.85
CA ALA A 32 2.59 0.32 -5.34
C ALA A 32 2.57 0.36 -3.79
N GLY A 33 3.74 0.50 -3.18
CA GLY A 33 3.90 0.54 -1.71
C GLY A 33 4.09 -0.81 -1.01
N ALA A 34 3.95 -1.94 -1.71
CA ALA A 34 4.22 -3.27 -1.16
C ALA A 34 5.73 -3.52 -1.05
N ARG A 35 6.14 -4.31 -0.05
CA ARG A 35 7.55 -4.66 0.14
C ARG A 35 8.01 -5.66 -0.92
N ILE A 36 9.28 -5.61 -1.28
CA ILE A 36 9.88 -6.60 -2.18
C ILE A 36 9.74 -7.99 -1.55
N GLY A 37 9.20 -8.94 -2.31
CA GLY A 37 8.97 -10.31 -1.85
C GLY A 37 7.66 -10.51 -1.09
N SER A 38 6.78 -9.49 -1.00
CA SER A 38 5.42 -9.66 -0.46
C SER A 38 4.54 -10.53 -1.35
N ILE A 39 4.80 -10.55 -2.67
CA ILE A 39 4.05 -11.37 -3.63
C ILE A 39 5.04 -12.15 -4.49
N VAL A 40 4.76 -13.45 -4.67
CA VAL A 40 5.47 -14.32 -5.62
C VAL A 40 4.49 -14.84 -6.65
N ASP A 41 4.67 -14.40 -7.88
CA ASP A 41 3.92 -14.85 -9.05
C ASP A 41 4.67 -16.03 -9.69
N ILE A 42 4.04 -17.20 -9.70
CA ILE A 42 4.58 -18.45 -10.25
C ILE A 42 3.76 -18.80 -11.48
N GLN A 43 4.33 -18.62 -12.68
CA GLN A 43 3.67 -18.95 -13.94
C GLN A 43 4.23 -20.27 -14.48
N PHE A 44 3.36 -21.19 -14.90
CA PHE A 44 3.72 -22.44 -15.57
C PHE A 44 2.60 -22.81 -16.54
N LYS A 45 2.94 -23.18 -17.78
CA LYS A 45 1.96 -23.34 -18.86
C LYS A 45 1.02 -22.12 -18.95
N GLU A 46 -0.27 -22.35 -19.16
CA GLU A 46 -1.33 -21.32 -19.21
C GLU A 46 -1.88 -20.95 -17.82
N ARG A 47 -1.24 -21.40 -16.73
CA ARG A 47 -1.73 -21.21 -15.35
C ARG A 47 -0.72 -20.48 -14.49
N GLY A 48 -1.18 -19.95 -13.36
CA GLY A 48 -0.28 -19.42 -12.35
C GLY A 48 -0.80 -19.54 -10.94
N LEU A 49 0.13 -19.49 -9.99
CA LEU A 49 -0.16 -19.27 -8.58
C LEU A 49 0.32 -17.87 -8.22
N ARG A 50 -0.43 -17.19 -7.35
CA ARG A 50 -0.01 -15.93 -6.73
C ARG A 50 0.10 -16.13 -5.23
N VAL A 51 1.32 -16.13 -4.73
CA VAL A 51 1.60 -16.34 -3.30
C VAL A 51 1.67 -14.98 -2.60
N HIS A 52 0.76 -14.73 -1.66
CA HIS A 52 0.73 -13.53 -0.82
C HIS A 52 1.41 -13.82 0.51
N LEU A 53 2.57 -13.21 0.79
CA LEU A 53 3.34 -13.43 2.03
C LEU A 53 3.21 -12.27 3.04
N ASP A 54 2.54 -11.18 2.66
CA ASP A 54 2.41 -9.97 3.48
C ASP A 54 0.95 -9.50 3.52
N PRO A 55 0.37 -9.23 4.71
CA PRO A 55 -1.01 -8.77 4.84
C PRO A 55 -1.28 -7.37 4.26
N SER A 56 -0.23 -6.59 3.97
CA SER A 56 -0.38 -5.26 3.37
C SER A 56 -0.90 -5.28 1.93
N THR A 57 -0.91 -6.45 1.27
CA THR A 57 -1.50 -6.59 -0.06
C THR A 57 -2.71 -7.51 0.00
N ALA A 58 -3.89 -6.95 -0.28
CA ALA A 58 -5.12 -7.72 -0.40
C ALA A 58 -5.01 -8.79 -1.51
N PRO A 59 -5.47 -10.02 -1.25
CA PRO A 59 -5.53 -11.06 -2.27
C PRO A 59 -6.54 -10.72 -3.36
N VAL A 60 -6.18 -11.05 -4.60
CA VAL A 60 -7.07 -10.97 -5.76
C VAL A 60 -7.63 -12.36 -6.01
N TRP A 61 -8.94 -12.53 -5.88
CA TRP A 61 -9.59 -13.84 -5.89
C TRP A 61 -10.01 -14.33 -7.28
N ASP A 62 -10.28 -13.39 -8.19
CA ASP A 62 -10.84 -13.65 -9.52
C ASP A 62 -9.86 -13.22 -10.63
N ASP A 63 -8.59 -13.59 -10.46
CA ASP A 63 -7.52 -13.43 -11.45
C ASP A 63 -7.24 -14.77 -12.15
N ASP A 64 -6.47 -14.75 -13.25
CA ASP A 64 -5.99 -15.95 -13.95
C ASP A 64 -4.99 -16.77 -13.11
N ARG A 65 -4.69 -16.30 -11.89
CA ARG A 65 -3.73 -16.90 -10.95
C ARG A 65 -4.45 -17.28 -9.67
N GLU A 66 -4.28 -18.52 -9.24
CA GLU A 66 -4.87 -18.99 -8.00
C GLU A 66 -4.12 -18.43 -6.77
N PRO A 67 -4.82 -17.79 -5.82
CA PRO A 67 -4.18 -17.19 -4.65
C PRO A 67 -3.79 -18.24 -3.61
N VAL A 68 -2.55 -18.12 -3.11
CA VAL A 68 -2.02 -18.90 -1.98
C VAL A 68 -1.57 -17.95 -0.89
N LEU A 69 -2.11 -18.07 0.31
CA LEU A 69 -2.01 -17.03 1.34
C LEU A 69 -1.10 -17.43 2.50
N GLY A 70 -0.15 -16.56 2.84
CA GLY A 70 0.67 -16.68 4.03
C GLY A 70 -0.19 -16.62 5.30
N MET A 71 0.32 -17.17 6.39
CA MET A 71 -0.39 -17.23 7.68
C MET A 71 -0.78 -15.87 8.25
N SER A 72 -0.07 -14.82 7.88
CA SER A 72 -0.34 -13.45 8.31
C SER A 72 -1.43 -12.75 7.50
N VAL A 73 -1.80 -13.26 6.32
CA VAL A 73 -2.77 -12.63 5.43
C VAL A 73 -4.18 -12.99 5.90
N PRO A 74 -5.02 -12.03 6.32
CA PRO A 74 -6.36 -12.35 6.79
C PRO A 74 -7.25 -12.86 5.65
N VAL A 75 -8.20 -13.73 5.99
CA VAL A 75 -9.28 -14.17 5.10
C VAL A 75 -10.58 -14.01 5.86
N ASP A 76 -11.54 -13.32 5.27
CA ASP A 76 -12.84 -13.12 5.88
C ASP A 76 -13.71 -14.38 5.76
N ARG A 77 -14.69 -14.48 6.66
CA ARG A 77 -15.58 -15.63 6.75
C ARG A 77 -16.43 -15.79 5.48
N ASP A 78 -16.86 -14.69 4.88
CA ASP A 78 -17.71 -14.74 3.68
C ASP A 78 -16.94 -15.32 2.51
N THR A 79 -15.67 -14.96 2.33
CA THR A 79 -14.79 -15.58 1.33
C THR A 79 -14.72 -17.10 1.51
N LEU A 80 -14.55 -17.60 2.74
CA LEU A 80 -14.54 -19.06 3.01
C LEU A 80 -15.90 -19.72 2.75
N ILE A 81 -17.01 -19.01 2.98
CA ILE A 81 -18.35 -19.51 2.68
C ILE A 81 -18.56 -19.61 1.16
N HIS A 82 -18.15 -18.60 0.40
CA HIS A 82 -18.36 -18.52 -1.05
C HIS A 82 -17.39 -19.42 -1.83
N ARG A 83 -16.09 -19.37 -1.51
CA ARG A 83 -15.03 -20.13 -2.20
C ARG A 83 -14.78 -21.52 -1.64
N TRP A 84 -15.38 -21.83 -0.48
CA TRP A 84 -15.36 -23.13 0.19
C TRP A 84 -14.05 -23.49 0.89
N TYR A 85 -12.94 -23.12 0.27
CA TYR A 85 -11.60 -23.24 0.81
C TYR A 85 -10.70 -22.14 0.26
N VAL A 86 -9.57 -21.93 0.93
CA VAL A 86 -8.44 -21.13 0.45
C VAL A 86 -7.14 -21.87 0.72
N HIS A 87 -6.16 -21.67 -0.16
CA HIS A 87 -4.83 -22.22 0.04
C HIS A 87 -4.03 -21.36 1.02
N ARG A 88 -3.37 -22.03 1.97
CA ARG A 88 -2.42 -21.42 2.89
C ARG A 88 -1.00 -21.85 2.59
N ILE A 89 -0.03 -21.02 2.96
CA ILE A 89 1.38 -21.37 2.93
C ILE A 89 2.05 -21.01 4.25
N ARG A 90 2.90 -21.90 4.74
CA ARG A 90 3.80 -21.64 5.86
C ARG A 90 5.18 -22.26 5.58
N LEU A 91 6.18 -21.75 6.26
CA LEU A 91 7.55 -22.26 6.21
C LEU A 91 7.88 -22.84 7.58
N ASP A 92 8.01 -24.16 7.64
CA ASP A 92 8.41 -24.88 8.85
C ASP A 92 9.94 -24.99 8.86
N SER A 93 10.56 -24.65 9.98
CA SER A 93 12.02 -24.80 10.15
C SER A 93 12.34 -26.21 10.63
N GLU A 94 13.06 -26.98 9.83
CA GLU A 94 13.58 -28.30 10.19
C GLU A 94 15.12 -28.26 10.13
N GLY A 95 15.73 -28.03 11.29
CA GLY A 95 17.17 -27.79 11.39
C GLY A 95 17.60 -26.49 10.70
N THR A 96 18.50 -26.59 9.72
CA THR A 96 18.94 -25.46 8.89
C THR A 96 18.11 -25.28 7.62
N ALA A 97 17.22 -26.23 7.31
CA ALA A 97 16.35 -26.17 6.15
C ALA A 97 14.99 -25.56 6.51
N ARG A 98 14.39 -24.86 5.56
CA ARG A 98 12.98 -24.44 5.64
C ARG A 98 12.17 -25.27 4.66
N GLN A 99 11.15 -25.95 5.16
CA GLN A 99 10.22 -26.71 4.35
C GLN A 99 8.94 -25.93 4.11
N VAL A 100 8.53 -25.86 2.85
CA VAL A 100 7.26 -25.24 2.46
C VAL A 100 6.13 -26.25 2.69
N ARG A 101 5.13 -25.85 3.47
CA ARG A 101 3.87 -26.58 3.64
C ARG A 101 2.73 -25.80 3.01
N ILE A 102 1.85 -26.51 2.31
CA ILE A 102 0.60 -25.98 1.75
C ILE A 102 -0.55 -26.39 2.66
N GLY A 103 -1.32 -25.43 3.10
CA GLY A 103 -2.49 -25.62 3.94
C GLY A 103 -3.78 -25.46 3.15
N THR A 104 -4.86 -26.06 3.64
CA THR A 104 -6.23 -25.81 3.18
C THR A 104 -7.07 -25.33 4.34
N GLU A 105 -7.46 -24.06 4.30
CA GLU A 105 -8.39 -23.48 5.26
C GLU A 105 -9.79 -23.51 4.67
N ALA A 106 -10.76 -23.96 5.45
CA ALA A 106 -12.15 -24.07 5.05
C ALA A 106 -13.06 -23.58 6.18
N PHE A 107 -14.28 -23.15 5.82
CA PHE A 107 -15.23 -22.63 6.80
C PHE A 107 -15.52 -23.63 7.92
N ALA A 108 -15.36 -23.19 9.18
CA ALA A 108 -15.58 -23.98 10.39
C ALA A 108 -14.71 -25.26 10.49
N ARG A 109 -13.51 -25.26 9.87
CA ARG A 109 -12.53 -26.35 9.98
C ARG A 109 -11.13 -25.79 10.26
N PRO A 110 -10.30 -26.47 11.06
CA PRO A 110 -8.91 -26.10 11.21
C PRO A 110 -8.16 -26.26 9.88
N THR A 111 -7.12 -25.46 9.66
CA THR A 111 -6.27 -25.57 8.48
C THR A 111 -5.50 -26.88 8.48
N GLU A 112 -5.73 -27.72 7.47
CA GLU A 112 -4.98 -28.97 7.27
C GLU A 112 -3.73 -28.70 6.43
N TRP A 113 -2.57 -29.20 6.86
CA TRP A 113 -1.26 -28.89 6.25
C TRP A 113 -0.63 -30.12 5.59
N PHE A 114 -0.09 -29.92 4.39
CA PHE A 114 0.52 -30.94 3.56
C PHE A 114 1.90 -30.49 3.08
N ALA A 115 2.81 -31.43 2.89
CA ALA A 115 4.06 -31.17 2.19
C ALA A 115 3.78 -30.89 0.72
N LEU A 116 4.65 -30.10 0.08
CA LEU A 116 4.45 -29.69 -1.30
C LEU A 116 4.40 -30.89 -2.27
N HIS A 117 5.12 -31.98 -1.99
CA HIS A 117 5.09 -33.20 -2.82
C HIS A 117 3.77 -33.96 -2.76
N GLU A 118 2.99 -33.81 -1.67
CA GLU A 118 1.63 -34.36 -1.51
C GLU A 118 0.57 -33.53 -2.23
N CYS A 119 0.96 -32.36 -2.77
CA CYS A 119 0.08 -31.51 -3.55
C CYS A 119 0.21 -31.83 -5.05
N GLU A 120 -0.90 -31.70 -5.76
CA GLU A 120 -1.00 -31.91 -7.20
C GLU A 120 -1.41 -30.62 -7.92
N MET A 121 -1.11 -30.55 -9.21
CA MET A 121 -1.59 -29.48 -10.07
C MET A 121 -2.69 -30.04 -10.97
N SER A 122 -3.94 -29.81 -10.57
CA SER A 122 -5.12 -30.27 -11.30
C SER A 122 -5.56 -29.27 -12.36
N GLU A 123 -6.54 -29.63 -13.19
CA GLU A 123 -7.18 -28.70 -14.12
C GLU A 123 -7.75 -27.44 -13.47
N ARG A 124 -8.13 -27.55 -12.20
CA ARG A 124 -8.73 -26.47 -11.40
C ARG A 124 -7.71 -25.62 -10.67
N GLY A 125 -6.43 -25.98 -10.75
CA GLY A 125 -5.34 -25.35 -10.00
C GLY A 125 -4.69 -26.29 -8.99
N LEU A 126 -4.03 -25.72 -8.00
CA LEU A 126 -3.36 -26.40 -6.90
C LEU A 126 -4.38 -27.25 -6.12
N SER A 127 -4.14 -28.54 -6.04
CA SER A 127 -4.98 -29.49 -5.31
C SER A 127 -4.20 -30.04 -4.12
N THR A 128 -4.77 -29.93 -2.93
CA THR A 128 -4.28 -30.63 -1.74
C THR A 128 -5.20 -31.83 -1.46
N PRO A 129 -4.76 -32.83 -0.68
CA PRO A 129 -5.63 -33.92 -0.26
C PRO A 129 -6.92 -33.45 0.45
N ALA A 130 -6.87 -32.32 1.18
CA ALA A 130 -8.06 -31.72 1.78
C ALA A 130 -9.00 -31.10 0.75
N VAL A 131 -8.46 -30.39 -0.25
CA VAL A 131 -9.24 -29.85 -1.37
C VAL A 131 -9.93 -30.97 -2.13
N GLU A 132 -9.24 -32.08 -2.42
CA GLU A 132 -9.84 -33.23 -3.08
C GLU A 132 -11.00 -33.80 -2.29
N ARG A 133 -10.87 -33.93 -0.96
CA ARG A 133 -11.99 -34.38 -0.12
C ARG A 133 -13.15 -33.39 -0.14
N ILE A 134 -12.88 -32.08 -0.07
CA ILE A 134 -13.92 -31.03 -0.11
C ILE A 134 -14.64 -31.07 -1.47
N VAL A 135 -13.89 -31.06 -2.57
CA VAL A 135 -14.42 -31.13 -3.93
C VAL A 135 -15.17 -32.44 -4.15
N LYS A 136 -14.62 -33.58 -3.75
CA LYS A 136 -15.29 -34.88 -3.85
C LYS A 136 -16.58 -34.89 -3.07
N SER A 137 -16.60 -34.39 -1.83
CA SER A 137 -17.81 -34.34 -0.99
C SER A 137 -18.93 -33.47 -1.59
N ARG A 138 -18.58 -32.52 -2.45
CA ARG A 138 -19.53 -31.60 -3.10
C ARG A 138 -19.85 -31.96 -4.55
N GLY A 139 -18.93 -32.68 -5.21
CA GLY A 139 -19.05 -33.18 -6.56
C GLY A 139 -19.75 -34.53 -6.65
N THR A 140 -19.66 -35.37 -5.60
CA THR A 140 -20.76 -36.30 -5.35
C THR A 140 -21.97 -35.43 -5.07
N ALA A 141 -22.99 -35.54 -5.93
CA ALA A 141 -24.34 -35.21 -5.51
C ALA A 141 -24.46 -35.73 -4.08
N PRO A 142 -24.84 -34.88 -3.10
CA PRO A 142 -24.91 -35.31 -1.72
C PRO A 142 -25.57 -36.69 -1.75
N PRO A 143 -25.01 -37.74 -1.11
CA PRO A 143 -25.74 -38.98 -1.01
C PRO A 143 -27.14 -38.55 -0.61
N SER A 144 -28.15 -38.99 -1.36
CA SER A 144 -29.54 -38.64 -1.11
C SER A 144 -29.95 -39.33 0.20
N TRP A 145 -29.25 -39.02 1.29
CA TRP A 145 -29.76 -38.99 2.62
C TRP A 145 -30.98 -38.10 2.47
N TRP A 146 -32.12 -38.71 2.69
CA TRP A 146 -33.47 -38.22 2.37
C TRP A 146 -33.94 -38.61 0.96
N PRO A 147 -34.69 -39.73 0.84
CA PRO A 147 -35.50 -39.96 -0.34
C PRO A 147 -36.43 -38.76 -0.52
N MET A 148 -36.19 -37.98 -1.58
CA MET A 148 -37.14 -37.00 -2.08
C MET A 148 -38.40 -37.77 -2.46
N GLY A 149 -39.46 -37.60 -1.66
CA GLY A 149 -40.73 -38.28 -1.89
C GLY A 149 -41.62 -38.37 -0.66
N ARG A 150 -41.07 -38.21 0.56
CA ARG A 150 -41.91 -37.99 1.75
C ARG A 150 -41.74 -36.56 2.20
N ALA A 151 -42.84 -35.79 2.18
CA ALA A 151 -42.96 -34.53 2.88
C ALA A 151 -42.29 -34.69 4.25
N ARG A 152 -41.13 -34.04 4.43
CA ARG A 152 -40.37 -34.10 5.66
C ARG A 152 -41.29 -33.50 6.71
N ARG A 153 -42.00 -34.35 7.46
CA ARG A 153 -42.81 -33.91 8.61
C ARG A 153 -41.87 -33.02 9.40
N MET A 154 -42.20 -31.74 9.49
CA MET A 154 -41.43 -30.83 10.33
C MET A 154 -41.27 -31.53 11.68
N PRO A 155 -40.05 -31.55 12.26
CA PRO A 155 -39.85 -32.13 13.57
C PRO A 155 -40.94 -31.58 14.49
N ALA A 156 -41.51 -32.45 15.33
CA ALA A 156 -42.46 -32.00 16.33
C ALA A 156 -41.87 -30.79 17.06
N PRO A 157 -42.67 -29.77 17.38
CA PRO A 157 -42.20 -28.50 17.95
C PRO A 157 -41.29 -28.72 19.17
N ASP A 158 -41.55 -29.75 19.97
CA ASP A 158 -40.71 -30.16 21.10
C ASP A 158 -39.31 -30.62 20.69
N ALA A 159 -39.18 -31.42 19.64
CA ALA A 159 -37.88 -31.86 19.13
C ALA A 159 -37.06 -30.69 18.58
N ARG A 160 -37.73 -29.71 17.95
CA ARG A 160 -37.09 -28.47 17.50
C ARG A 160 -36.61 -27.63 18.69
N ALA A 161 -37.44 -27.48 19.73
CA ALA A 161 -37.07 -26.78 20.96
C ALA A 161 -35.81 -27.39 21.59
N GLN A 162 -35.78 -28.72 21.74
CA GLN A 162 -34.63 -29.43 22.32
C GLN A 162 -33.34 -29.31 21.48
N GLY A 163 -33.47 -29.23 20.15
CA GLY A 163 -32.34 -28.93 19.27
C GLY A 163 -31.78 -27.52 19.50
N LEU A 164 -32.66 -26.52 19.61
CA LEU A 164 -32.28 -25.14 19.84
C LEU A 164 -31.69 -24.92 21.24
N LEU A 165 -32.25 -25.57 22.27
CA LEU A 165 -31.71 -25.52 23.64
C LEU A 165 -30.27 -26.05 23.72
N ARG A 166 -29.98 -27.17 23.05
CA ARG A 166 -28.59 -27.69 22.96
C ARG A 166 -27.67 -26.72 22.24
N ARG A 167 -28.10 -26.19 21.09
CA ARG A 167 -27.33 -25.20 20.32
C ARG A 167 -27.07 -23.93 21.13
N LEU A 168 -28.03 -23.49 21.95
CA LEU A 168 -27.87 -22.35 22.85
C LEU A 168 -26.81 -22.62 23.92
N ALA A 169 -26.84 -23.81 24.54
CA ALA A 169 -25.86 -24.22 25.53
C ALA A 169 -24.44 -24.30 24.92
N ASP A 170 -24.31 -24.90 23.74
CA ASP A 170 -23.04 -24.99 23.01
C ASP A 170 -22.51 -23.61 22.63
N ALA A 171 -23.37 -22.72 22.13
CA ALA A 171 -22.99 -21.36 21.76
C ALA A 171 -22.49 -20.54 22.95
N ARG A 172 -23.12 -20.69 24.13
CA ARG A 172 -22.65 -20.06 25.37
C ARG A 172 -21.29 -20.60 25.81
N ARG A 173 -21.04 -21.89 25.63
CA ARG A 173 -19.77 -22.52 26.02
C ARG A 173 -18.55 -21.99 25.26
N VAL A 174 -18.77 -21.53 24.03
CA VAL A 174 -17.72 -20.97 23.15
C VAL A 174 -17.84 -19.45 22.99
N ASP A 175 -18.59 -18.78 23.88
CA ASP A 175 -18.81 -17.33 23.89
C ASP A 175 -19.29 -16.73 22.57
N ALA A 176 -20.09 -17.48 21.79
CA ALA A 176 -20.61 -17.05 20.49
C ALA A 176 -21.85 -16.14 20.62
N VAL A 177 -21.64 -14.88 21.03
CA VAL A 177 -22.68 -13.86 21.31
C VAL A 177 -23.75 -13.75 20.22
N VAL A 178 -23.35 -13.66 18.95
CA VAL A 178 -24.27 -13.54 17.80
C VAL A 178 -25.17 -14.78 17.68
N VAL A 179 -24.62 -15.97 17.91
CA VAL A 179 -25.37 -17.23 17.85
C VAL A 179 -26.33 -17.35 19.02
N VAL A 180 -25.91 -16.96 20.24
CA VAL A 180 -26.79 -16.93 21.42
C VAL A 180 -27.99 -16.02 21.17
N ARG A 181 -27.76 -14.79 20.66
CA ARG A 181 -28.83 -13.84 20.33
C ARG A 181 -29.78 -14.40 19.28
N GLN A 182 -29.25 -14.99 18.21
CA GLN A 182 -30.07 -15.61 17.16
C GLN A 182 -30.93 -16.76 17.71
N VAL A 183 -30.32 -17.71 18.43
CA VAL A 183 -31.01 -18.89 18.95
C VAL A 183 -32.05 -18.52 20.01
N ALA A 184 -31.77 -17.53 20.87
CA ALA A 184 -32.73 -17.02 21.85
C ALA A 184 -33.97 -16.40 21.16
N ARG A 185 -33.77 -15.67 20.06
CA ARG A 185 -34.88 -15.16 19.24
C ARG A 185 -35.68 -16.29 18.59
N GLU A 186 -35.01 -17.26 17.96
CA GLU A 186 -35.67 -18.43 17.36
C GLU A 186 -36.49 -19.24 18.38
N LEU A 187 -35.99 -19.35 19.63
CA LEU A 187 -36.69 -19.98 20.74
C LEU A 187 -37.91 -19.19 21.22
N THR A 188 -37.83 -17.85 21.22
CA THR A 188 -38.95 -16.96 21.60
C THR A 188 -40.08 -17.02 20.57
N GLU A 189 -39.74 -17.15 19.29
CA GLU A 189 -40.69 -17.26 18.18
C GLU A 189 -41.27 -18.68 18.03
N LEU A 190 -40.78 -19.67 18.80
CA LEU A 190 -41.21 -21.07 18.69
C LEU A 190 -42.57 -21.30 19.38
N ALA A 191 -43.61 -21.45 18.56
CA ALA A 191 -44.96 -21.81 19.01
C ALA A 191 -45.23 -23.33 18.96
N GLY A 192 -46.24 -23.78 19.72
CA GLY A 192 -46.83 -25.11 19.59
C GLY A 192 -46.13 -26.25 20.34
N SER A 193 -45.11 -25.99 21.15
CA SER A 193 -44.50 -26.99 22.03
C SER A 193 -45.31 -27.24 23.31
N GLY A 194 -45.13 -28.41 23.91
CA GLY A 194 -45.79 -28.81 25.16
C GLY A 194 -45.46 -27.86 26.32
N GLN A 195 -46.35 -27.76 27.31
CA GLN A 195 -46.22 -26.82 28.44
C GLN A 195 -44.90 -26.96 29.20
N GLU A 196 -44.41 -28.18 29.41
CA GLU A 196 -43.14 -28.43 30.09
C GLU A 196 -41.96 -27.87 29.29
N VAL A 197 -41.90 -28.16 27.99
CA VAL A 197 -40.87 -27.65 27.08
C VAL A 197 -40.95 -26.12 26.99
N GLN A 198 -42.14 -25.54 26.98
CA GLN A 198 -42.34 -24.09 27.02
C GLN A 198 -41.83 -23.44 28.32
N GLY A 199 -41.91 -24.15 29.45
CA GLY A 199 -41.27 -23.73 30.71
C GLY A 199 -39.75 -23.68 30.58
N GLN A 200 -39.14 -24.74 30.06
CA GLN A 200 -37.69 -24.83 29.82
C GLN A 200 -37.19 -23.77 28.84
N VAL A 201 -37.92 -23.56 27.73
CA VAL A 201 -37.60 -22.54 26.72
C VAL A 201 -37.62 -21.14 27.34
N ARG A 202 -38.66 -20.78 28.10
CA ARG A 202 -38.73 -19.46 28.75
C ARG A 202 -37.59 -19.23 29.73
N ALA A 203 -37.26 -20.23 30.56
CA ALA A 203 -36.14 -20.15 31.49
C ALA A 203 -34.80 -19.99 30.77
N ALA A 204 -34.55 -20.79 29.72
CA ALA A 204 -33.31 -20.73 28.94
C ALA A 204 -33.14 -19.41 28.17
N VAL A 205 -34.24 -18.86 27.62
CA VAL A 205 -34.23 -17.56 26.95
C VAL A 205 -33.94 -16.43 27.95
N ALA A 206 -34.55 -16.45 29.14
CA ALA A 206 -34.26 -15.46 30.18
C ALA A 206 -32.80 -15.50 30.63
N ASP A 207 -32.25 -16.70 30.87
CA ASP A 207 -30.84 -16.89 31.21
C ASP A 207 -29.90 -16.45 30.06
N ALA A 208 -30.28 -16.72 28.80
CA ALA A 208 -29.52 -16.24 27.65
C ALA A 208 -29.47 -14.71 27.57
N TYR A 209 -30.57 -14.00 27.83
CA TYR A 209 -30.59 -12.54 27.86
C TYR A 209 -29.76 -11.97 29.03
N ALA A 210 -29.83 -12.58 30.22
CA ALA A 210 -28.98 -12.18 31.34
C ALA A 210 -27.47 -12.37 31.04
N TRP A 211 -27.13 -13.48 30.36
CA TRP A 211 -25.77 -13.73 29.89
C TRP A 211 -25.34 -12.71 28.82
N LEU A 212 -26.21 -12.36 27.88
CA LEU A 212 -25.94 -11.35 26.85
C LEU A 212 -25.67 -9.96 27.47
N GLU A 213 -26.40 -9.57 28.51
CA GLU A 213 -26.14 -8.32 29.24
C GLU A 213 -24.78 -8.33 29.95
N THR A 214 -24.40 -9.47 30.53
CA THR A 214 -23.07 -9.66 31.14
C THR A 214 -21.97 -9.50 30.09
N GLN A 215 -22.12 -10.12 28.92
CA GLN A 215 -21.17 -9.99 27.80
C GLN A 215 -21.11 -8.56 27.26
N ALA A 216 -22.24 -7.86 27.20
CA ALA A 216 -22.27 -6.44 26.83
C ALA A 216 -21.48 -5.59 27.84
N GLY A 217 -21.53 -5.92 29.13
CA GLY A 217 -20.69 -5.30 30.17
C GLY A 217 -19.20 -5.51 29.94
N VAL A 218 -18.78 -6.77 29.73
CA VAL A 218 -17.37 -7.12 29.44
C VAL A 218 -16.87 -6.39 28.19
N ARG A 219 -17.70 -6.34 27.15
CA ARG A 219 -17.40 -5.64 25.90
C ARG A 219 -17.22 -4.14 26.11
N ARG A 220 -18.14 -3.47 26.82
CA ARG A 220 -18.02 -2.04 27.14
C ARG A 220 -16.73 -1.73 27.88
N GLU A 221 -16.38 -2.54 28.87
CA GLU A 221 -15.12 -2.40 29.63
C GLU A 221 -13.89 -2.58 28.72
N LEU A 222 -13.92 -3.54 27.80
CA LEU A 222 -12.81 -3.77 26.87
C LEU A 222 -12.58 -2.57 25.94
N PHE A 223 -13.64 -1.99 25.39
CA PHE A 223 -13.55 -0.77 24.57
C PHE A 223 -13.10 0.44 25.39
N HIS A 224 -13.57 0.56 26.64
CA HIS A 224 -13.11 1.62 27.55
C HIS A 224 -11.61 1.53 27.84
N ARG A 225 -11.09 0.31 28.07
CA ARG A 225 -9.64 0.09 28.24
C ARG A 225 -8.83 0.39 26.99
N LEU A 226 -9.36 0.06 25.81
CA LEU A 226 -8.74 0.41 24.54
C LEU A 226 -8.61 1.94 24.39
N GLU A 227 -9.71 2.66 24.64
CA GLU A 227 -9.75 4.13 24.59
C GLU A 227 -8.74 4.74 25.59
N GLN A 228 -8.74 4.29 26.84
CA GLN A 228 -7.77 4.74 27.86
C GLN A 228 -6.32 4.45 27.45
N ALA A 229 -6.04 3.28 26.87
CA ALA A 229 -4.70 2.91 26.42
C ALA A 229 -4.25 3.79 25.24
N ALA A 230 -5.15 4.16 24.34
CA ALA A 230 -4.87 5.04 23.21
C ALA A 230 -4.57 6.48 23.69
N VAL A 231 -5.40 7.01 24.59
CA VAL A 231 -5.21 8.33 25.22
C VAL A 231 -3.90 8.38 26.02
N ALA A 232 -3.57 7.31 26.76
CA ALA A 232 -2.33 7.20 27.52
C ALA A 232 -1.10 6.84 26.66
N HIS A 233 -1.26 6.75 25.32
CA HIS A 233 -0.21 6.39 24.36
C HIS A 233 0.52 5.06 24.68
N ARG A 234 -0.19 4.08 25.25
CA ARG A 234 0.35 2.76 25.60
C ARG A 234 0.27 1.80 24.41
N THR A 235 1.17 1.98 23.44
CA THR A 235 1.14 1.29 22.13
C THR A 235 0.96 -0.23 22.18
N GLU A 236 1.62 -0.94 23.12
CA GLU A 236 1.48 -2.39 23.21
C GLU A 236 0.10 -2.81 23.73
N GLN A 237 -0.46 -2.10 24.71
CA GLN A 237 -1.83 -2.34 25.21
C GLN A 237 -2.88 -2.05 24.13
N VAL A 238 -2.69 -0.98 23.34
CA VAL A 238 -3.58 -0.66 22.23
C VAL A 238 -3.62 -1.79 21.20
N ARG A 239 -2.46 -2.37 20.85
CA ARG A 239 -2.41 -3.53 19.95
C ARG A 239 -3.12 -4.75 20.53
N GLU A 240 -2.83 -5.07 21.79
CA GLU A 240 -3.42 -6.22 22.48
C GLU A 240 -4.95 -6.12 22.50
N PHE A 241 -5.48 -4.99 22.96
CA PHE A 241 -6.92 -4.77 23.02
C PHE A 241 -7.57 -4.73 21.64
N LEU A 242 -6.93 -4.13 20.62
CA LEU A 242 -7.46 -4.17 19.25
C LEU A 242 -7.54 -5.59 18.69
N VAL A 243 -6.55 -6.44 18.96
CA VAL A 243 -6.59 -7.85 18.54
C VAL A 243 -7.75 -8.56 19.24
N GLN A 244 -7.90 -8.37 20.54
CA GLN A 244 -9.00 -8.97 21.31
C GLN A 244 -10.38 -8.51 20.82
N ILE A 245 -10.55 -7.20 20.58
CA ILE A 245 -11.79 -6.60 20.06
C ILE A 245 -12.09 -7.03 18.62
N ASN A 246 -11.08 -7.22 17.77
CA ASN A 246 -11.25 -7.77 16.43
C ASN A 246 -11.67 -9.24 16.46
N ALA A 247 -11.17 -10.02 17.42
CA ALA A 247 -11.57 -11.41 17.57
C ALA A 247 -13.02 -11.58 18.07
N THR A 248 -13.46 -10.73 19.01
CA THR A 248 -14.75 -10.92 19.69
C THR A 248 -15.90 -10.11 19.11
N ALA A 249 -15.63 -8.92 18.57
CA ALA A 249 -16.67 -7.92 18.26
C ALA A 249 -16.63 -7.38 16.83
N ALA A 250 -15.78 -7.88 15.92
CA ALA A 250 -15.62 -7.29 14.60
C ALA A 250 -16.90 -7.19 13.73
N HIS A 251 -17.88 -8.07 13.94
CA HIS A 251 -19.03 -8.20 13.03
C HIS A 251 -20.28 -7.42 13.49
N ASP A 252 -20.31 -6.96 14.75
CA ASP A 252 -21.50 -6.35 15.34
C ASP A 252 -21.16 -5.12 16.19
N ARG A 253 -20.11 -4.37 15.81
CA ARG A 253 -19.77 -3.09 16.44
C ARG A 253 -20.89 -2.09 16.30
N THR A 254 -21.11 -1.36 17.38
CA THR A 254 -21.87 -0.12 17.33
C THR A 254 -21.02 0.98 16.69
N ALA A 255 -21.64 2.04 16.18
CA ALA A 255 -20.92 3.16 15.60
C ALA A 255 -19.90 3.81 16.56
N ILE A 256 -20.19 3.81 17.88
CA ILE A 256 -19.28 4.32 18.91
C ILE A 256 -18.06 3.41 19.04
N GLU A 257 -18.25 2.10 19.05
CA GLU A 257 -17.18 1.11 19.14
C GLU A 257 -16.30 1.10 17.88
N ASP A 258 -16.90 1.23 16.70
CA ASP A 258 -16.16 1.40 15.44
C ASP A 258 -15.29 2.65 15.46
N ARG A 259 -15.81 3.77 15.98
CA ARG A 259 -15.03 4.99 16.15
C ARG A 259 -13.84 4.79 17.08
N ILE A 260 -14.04 4.19 18.26
CA ILE A 260 -12.95 3.92 19.22
C ILE A 260 -11.89 3.00 18.60
N ALA A 261 -12.31 1.92 17.93
CA ALA A 261 -11.40 1.00 17.25
C ALA A 261 -10.64 1.68 16.11
N GLY A 262 -11.31 2.55 15.35
CA GLY A 262 -10.71 3.36 14.28
C GLY A 262 -9.66 4.32 14.81
N GLU A 263 -9.99 5.12 15.82
CA GLU A 263 -9.06 6.06 16.47
C GLU A 263 -7.81 5.35 17.02
N ALA A 264 -7.99 4.18 17.63
CA ALA A 264 -6.89 3.35 18.09
C ALA A 264 -6.02 2.79 16.94
N ALA A 265 -6.64 2.38 15.83
CA ALA A 265 -5.93 1.91 14.64
C ALA A 265 -5.13 3.03 13.98
N ASP A 266 -5.71 4.23 13.87
CA ASP A 266 -5.06 5.43 13.36
C ASP A 266 -3.88 5.84 14.24
N TYR A 267 -4.02 5.77 15.57
CA TYR A 267 -2.92 5.97 16.51
C TYR A 267 -1.74 5.00 16.23
N LEU A 268 -2.01 3.71 16.03
CA LEU A 268 -0.97 2.73 15.69
C LEU A 268 -0.33 2.96 14.32
N ALA A 269 -1.12 3.43 13.34
CA ALA A 269 -0.62 3.78 12.01
C ALA A 269 0.33 4.98 12.09
N ALA A 270 -0.07 6.06 12.76
CA ALA A 270 0.75 7.25 12.98
C ALA A 270 2.07 6.91 13.69
N ARG A 271 2.03 6.08 14.74
CA ARG A 271 3.25 5.61 15.43
C ARG A 271 4.17 4.78 14.53
N ARG A 272 3.61 3.99 13.62
CA ARG A 272 4.40 3.22 12.64
C ARG A 272 5.10 4.14 11.64
N GLU A 273 4.40 5.18 11.17
CA GLU A 273 4.98 6.17 10.25
C GLU A 273 6.12 6.96 10.91
N GLU A 274 5.94 7.40 12.16
CA GLU A 274 7.00 8.07 12.93
C GLU A 274 8.24 7.17 13.09
N GLN A 275 8.06 5.90 13.45
CA GLN A 275 9.16 4.94 13.55
C GLN A 275 9.86 4.71 12.20
N GLN A 276 9.10 4.65 11.11
CA GLN A 276 9.66 4.52 9.77
C GLN A 276 10.45 5.76 9.36
N ALA A 277 9.97 6.96 9.68
CA ALA A 277 10.68 8.21 9.42
C ALA A 277 12.01 8.28 10.17
N LEU A 278 12.02 7.94 11.46
CA LEU A 278 13.23 7.87 12.27
C LEU A 278 14.22 6.83 11.73
N GLN A 279 13.73 5.66 11.30
CA GLN A 279 14.57 4.64 10.71
C GLN A 279 15.14 5.07 9.35
N ALA A 280 14.33 5.72 8.51
CA ALA A 280 14.77 6.27 7.23
C ALA A 280 15.85 7.34 7.42
N GLU A 281 15.70 8.21 8.42
CA GLU A 281 16.71 9.22 8.75
C GLU A 281 18.03 8.57 9.16
N ARG A 282 18.00 7.57 10.06
CA ARG A 282 19.21 6.83 10.46
C ARG A 282 19.91 6.18 9.27
N VAL A 283 19.15 5.50 8.41
CA VAL A 283 19.70 4.88 7.19
C VAL A 283 20.31 5.92 6.26
N ALA A 284 19.67 7.10 6.11
CA ALA A 284 20.21 8.20 5.32
C ALA A 284 21.50 8.78 5.91
N GLN A 285 21.57 8.96 7.22
CA GLN A 285 22.78 9.41 7.93
C GLN A 285 23.93 8.40 7.74
N GLU A 286 23.67 7.11 7.93
CA GLU A 286 24.66 6.05 7.71
C GLU A 286 25.11 5.97 6.24
N ALA A 287 24.19 6.17 5.29
CA ALA A 287 24.52 6.23 3.87
C ALA A 287 25.41 7.44 3.56
N ALA A 288 25.10 8.62 4.12
CA ALA A 288 25.90 9.83 3.95
C ALA A 288 27.33 9.65 4.49
N VAL A 289 27.47 9.06 5.68
CA VAL A 289 28.78 8.73 6.26
C VAL A 289 29.56 7.79 5.35
N ARG A 290 28.92 6.73 4.84
CA ARG A 290 29.58 5.78 3.91
C ARG A 290 29.99 6.43 2.58
N ILE A 291 29.17 7.33 2.04
CA ILE A 291 29.51 8.07 0.81
C ILE A 291 30.70 8.99 1.07
N ALA A 292 30.70 9.74 2.17
CA ALA A 292 31.80 10.60 2.57
C ALA A 292 33.10 9.81 2.78
N ASP A 293 33.03 8.65 3.43
CA ASP A 293 34.20 7.81 3.67
C ASP A 293 34.78 7.23 2.37
N ARG A 294 33.93 6.77 1.45
CA ARG A 294 34.34 6.33 0.11
C ARG A 294 34.97 7.47 -0.69
N ALA A 295 34.41 8.67 -0.62
CA ALA A 295 34.97 9.85 -1.28
C ALA A 295 36.36 10.21 -0.71
N ALA A 296 36.52 10.17 0.61
CA ALA A 296 37.79 10.41 1.29
C ALA A 296 38.84 9.34 0.94
N LEU A 297 38.43 8.06 0.84
CA LEU A 297 39.31 6.98 0.38
C LEU A 297 39.76 7.19 -1.07
N GLY A 298 38.83 7.52 -1.98
CA GLY A 298 39.16 7.83 -3.37
C GLY A 298 40.08 9.04 -3.50
N ALA A 299 39.90 10.06 -2.67
CA ALA A 299 40.79 11.22 -2.59
C ALA A 299 42.21 10.82 -2.09
N SER A 300 42.32 10.00 -1.05
CA SER A 300 43.61 9.48 -0.56
C SER A 300 44.35 8.66 -1.62
N GLN A 301 43.62 7.87 -2.43
CA GLN A 301 44.20 7.14 -3.55
C GLN A 301 44.70 8.09 -4.66
N ARG A 302 43.99 9.19 -4.94
CA ARG A 302 44.45 10.24 -5.87
C ARG A 302 45.72 10.92 -5.36
N VAL A 303 45.79 11.27 -4.07
CA VAL A 303 47.01 11.82 -3.43
C VAL A 303 48.21 10.90 -3.67
N ARG A 304 48.05 9.59 -3.42
CA ARG A 304 49.12 8.60 -3.64
C ARG A 304 49.55 8.53 -5.11
N ARG A 305 48.61 8.64 -6.05
CA ARG A 305 48.89 8.62 -7.49
C ARG A 305 49.69 9.85 -7.92
N ILE A 306 49.22 11.06 -7.56
CA ILE A 306 49.88 12.32 -7.93
C ILE A 306 51.29 12.38 -7.33
N LEU A 307 51.47 12.02 -6.04
CA LEU A 307 52.80 11.96 -5.42
C LEU A 307 53.74 10.99 -6.15
N ARG A 308 53.24 9.82 -6.55
CA ARG A 308 54.02 8.84 -7.33
C ARG A 308 54.42 9.39 -8.70
N ASP A 309 53.51 10.06 -9.39
CA ASP A 309 53.75 10.63 -10.73
C ASP A 309 54.77 11.78 -10.66
N LEU A 310 54.64 12.66 -9.66
CA LEU A 310 55.61 13.72 -9.35
C LEU A 310 56.99 13.15 -8.96
N GLY A 311 57.03 12.01 -8.28
CA GLY A 311 58.28 11.32 -7.93
C GLY A 311 58.96 10.59 -9.10
N ARG A 312 58.18 10.09 -10.06
CA ARG A 312 58.70 9.33 -11.22
C ARG A 312 59.16 10.19 -12.39
N ARG A 313 58.56 11.36 -12.60
CA ARG A 313 58.92 12.22 -13.74
C ARG A 313 60.22 12.97 -13.46
N PRO A 314 61.27 12.82 -14.30
CA PRO A 314 62.52 13.54 -14.11
C PRO A 314 62.26 15.05 -14.24
N ARG A 315 62.91 15.85 -13.38
CA ARG A 315 62.69 17.30 -13.24
C ARG A 315 62.73 18.11 -14.54
N ARG A 316 63.38 17.59 -15.58
CA ARG A 316 63.52 18.27 -16.88
C ARG A 316 62.31 18.09 -17.80
N SER A 317 61.35 17.23 -17.47
CA SER A 317 60.24 16.86 -18.36
C SER A 317 58.89 17.51 -18.04
N MET A 318 58.81 18.42 -17.05
CA MET A 318 57.59 19.17 -16.74
C MET A 318 57.89 20.67 -16.73
N THR A 319 57.01 21.43 -17.37
CA THR A 319 57.03 22.89 -17.29
C THR A 319 56.63 23.35 -15.87
N LYS A 320 56.98 24.58 -15.53
CA LYS A 320 56.69 25.16 -14.22
C LYS A 320 55.17 25.26 -13.98
N GLU A 321 54.43 25.58 -15.02
CA GLU A 321 52.98 25.71 -15.04
C GLU A 321 52.31 24.34 -14.81
N GLU A 322 52.73 23.29 -15.51
CA GLU A 322 52.21 21.94 -15.29
C GLU A 322 52.49 21.46 -13.86
N LEU A 323 53.68 21.75 -13.33
CA LEU A 323 54.02 21.41 -11.95
C LEU A 323 53.11 22.12 -10.96
N ARG A 324 52.82 23.40 -11.19
CA ARG A 324 51.89 24.18 -10.35
C ARG A 324 50.48 23.57 -10.37
N VAL A 325 49.95 23.24 -11.55
CA VAL A 325 48.63 22.60 -11.69
C VAL A 325 48.58 21.26 -10.96
N GLN A 326 49.62 20.43 -11.09
CA GLN A 326 49.67 19.14 -10.37
C GLN A 326 49.71 19.30 -8.85
N VAL A 327 50.43 20.31 -8.33
CA VAL A 327 50.46 20.58 -6.90
C VAL A 327 49.13 21.17 -6.40
N GLU A 328 48.44 22.00 -7.18
CA GLU A 328 47.10 22.49 -6.85
C GLU A 328 46.08 21.34 -6.78
N LEU A 329 46.11 20.42 -7.76
CA LEU A 329 45.30 19.19 -7.72
C LEU A 329 45.64 18.30 -6.52
N LEU A 330 46.92 18.22 -6.14
CA LEU A 330 47.36 17.50 -4.95
C LEU A 330 46.78 18.12 -3.67
N VAL A 331 46.80 19.45 -3.54
CA VAL A 331 46.25 20.17 -2.39
C VAL A 331 44.74 20.00 -2.26
N ASP A 332 43.98 20.10 -3.36
CA ASP A 332 42.53 19.81 -3.36
C ASP A 332 42.25 18.35 -2.95
N ALA A 333 43.00 17.39 -3.50
CA ALA A 333 42.85 15.98 -3.17
C ALA A 333 43.17 15.70 -1.68
N VAL A 334 44.15 16.39 -1.10
CA VAL A 334 44.48 16.31 0.33
C VAL A 334 43.35 16.85 1.20
N GLY A 335 42.78 18.00 0.84
CA GLY A 335 41.64 18.59 1.55
C GLY A 335 40.45 17.63 1.62
N ARG A 336 40.16 16.94 0.51
CA ARG A 336 39.07 15.94 0.44
C ARG A 336 39.40 14.61 1.13
N ALA A 337 40.68 14.22 1.19
CA ALA A 337 41.10 13.00 1.87
C ALA A 337 41.12 13.13 3.39
N GLY A 338 41.28 14.34 3.92
CA GLY A 338 41.23 14.63 5.35
C GLY A 338 42.18 13.75 6.17
N LYS A 339 41.63 13.07 7.18
CA LYS A 339 42.39 12.20 8.11
C LYS A 339 43.03 10.97 7.44
N ARG A 340 42.70 10.66 6.18
CA ARG A 340 43.26 9.51 5.45
C ARG A 340 44.61 9.81 4.77
N VAL A 341 45.15 11.02 4.92
CA VAL A 341 46.51 11.37 4.49
C VAL A 341 47.49 11.09 5.63
N THR A 342 48.52 10.28 5.36
CA THR A 342 49.50 9.95 6.41
C THR A 342 50.41 11.14 6.71
N PRO A 343 51.01 11.22 7.92
CA PRO A 343 51.97 12.28 8.24
C PRO A 343 53.17 12.32 7.29
N SER A 344 53.61 11.17 6.77
CA SER A 344 54.68 11.09 5.76
C SER A 344 54.29 11.73 4.43
N GLN A 345 53.06 11.48 3.97
CA GLN A 345 52.51 12.12 2.76
C GLN A 345 52.40 13.62 2.95
N MET A 346 51.91 14.09 4.11
CA MET A 346 51.81 15.53 4.40
C MET A 346 53.17 16.23 4.31
N ARG A 347 54.23 15.63 4.88
CA ARG A 347 55.60 16.17 4.74
C ARG A 347 56.05 16.23 3.28
N GLU A 348 55.69 15.24 2.47
CA GLU A 348 56.01 15.24 1.05
C GLU A 348 55.25 16.31 0.27
N ILE A 349 53.97 16.49 0.56
CA ILE A 349 53.11 17.54 -0.01
C ILE A 349 53.68 18.93 0.30
N GLU A 350 54.07 19.20 1.55
CA GLU A 350 54.65 20.50 1.92
C GLU A 350 55.98 20.77 1.19
N ARG A 351 56.81 19.74 0.97
CA ARG A 351 58.00 19.88 0.12
C ARG A 351 57.64 20.27 -1.31
N TRP A 352 56.58 19.71 -1.89
CA TRP A 352 56.12 20.07 -3.23
C TRP A 352 55.52 21.48 -3.28
N LYS A 353 54.70 21.86 -2.29
CA LYS A 353 54.14 23.23 -2.16
C LYS A 353 55.25 24.29 -2.07
N HIS A 354 56.29 24.04 -1.28
CA HIS A 354 57.42 24.94 -1.18
C HIS A 354 58.17 25.08 -2.52
N ARG A 355 58.34 23.99 -3.29
CA ARG A 355 59.02 24.04 -4.60
C ARG A 355 58.31 24.89 -5.63
N VAL A 356 56.98 24.87 -5.67
CA VAL A 356 56.20 25.68 -6.62
C VAL A 356 55.89 27.09 -6.09
N GLY A 357 56.34 27.41 -4.88
CA GLY A 357 56.09 28.71 -4.25
C GLY A 357 54.66 28.89 -3.70
N LEU A 358 53.85 27.84 -3.63
CA LEU A 358 52.47 27.89 -3.10
C LEU A 358 52.39 27.99 -1.57
N GLY A 359 53.53 27.99 -0.87
CA GLY A 359 53.61 28.07 0.59
C GLY A 359 54.38 29.29 1.12
N ARG A 360 54.84 30.18 0.25
CA ARG A 360 55.51 31.41 0.70
C ARG A 360 54.41 32.44 0.98
N PRO A 361 54.14 32.82 2.25
CA PRO A 361 53.30 33.97 2.51
C PRO A 361 53.94 35.13 1.77
N GLY A 362 53.20 35.73 0.85
CA GLY A 362 53.70 36.83 0.04
C GLY A 362 54.29 37.88 0.96
N ALA A 363 55.60 38.09 0.88
CA ALA A 363 56.19 39.28 1.43
C ALA A 363 55.60 40.46 0.63
N ALA A 364 54.86 41.31 1.32
CA ALA A 364 54.28 42.59 0.91
C ALA A 364 52.94 42.59 0.14
N ALA A 365 51.88 42.97 0.86
CA ALA A 365 51.01 44.05 0.43
C ALA A 365 50.68 44.90 1.68
N ALA A 366 51.18 46.14 1.68
CA ALA A 366 50.91 47.14 2.69
C ALA A 366 49.40 47.35 2.88
N SER A 367 49.00 47.57 4.13
CA SER A 367 47.66 48.00 4.54
C SER A 367 47.17 49.18 3.69
N PRO A 368 45.96 49.08 3.11
CA PRO A 368 45.10 50.23 2.90
C PRO A 368 44.12 50.34 4.07
N GLN A 369 43.99 51.57 4.55
CA GLN A 369 43.15 52.00 5.66
C GLN A 369 41.70 51.52 5.58
N GLU A 370 41.15 51.24 6.76
CA GLU A 370 39.72 51.41 7.07
C GLU A 370 39.22 52.77 6.57
N PRO A 371 37.98 52.82 6.06
CA PRO A 371 37.02 53.56 6.88
C PRO A 371 35.62 52.93 6.96
N ALA A 372 35.05 53.19 8.14
CA ALA A 372 33.67 53.61 8.39
C ALA A 372 32.48 52.72 7.97
N ARG A 373 31.83 52.23 9.03
CA ARG A 373 30.38 52.07 9.20
C ARG A 373 29.55 53.05 8.33
N ASP A 374 28.55 52.55 7.62
CA ASP A 374 27.14 52.89 7.92
C ASP A 374 26.10 52.18 7.03
N ARG A 375 24.96 51.87 7.67
CA ARG A 375 23.58 51.74 7.17
C ARG A 375 23.15 50.57 6.25
N ALA A 376 22.28 49.74 6.83
CA ALA A 376 21.11 49.13 6.16
C ALA A 376 19.86 50.02 6.36
N PRO A 377 18.66 49.69 5.81
CA PRO A 377 18.31 49.04 4.56
C PRO A 377 17.35 49.92 3.70
N SER A 378 17.28 49.71 2.39
CA SER A 378 16.25 50.32 1.53
C SER A 378 15.28 49.27 1.01
N VAL A 379 14.05 49.35 1.51
CA VAL A 379 12.84 48.71 1.00
C VAL A 379 12.48 49.32 -0.35
N GLN A 380 12.26 48.50 -1.40
CA GLN A 380 11.47 48.90 -2.56
C GLN A 380 10.55 47.78 -3.04
N LYS A 381 9.26 48.09 -2.94
CA LYS A 381 8.10 47.51 -3.62
C LYS A 381 8.00 48.18 -5.01
N PRO A 382 7.60 47.46 -6.06
CA PRO A 382 6.35 47.85 -6.75
C PRO A 382 5.55 46.61 -7.20
N ALA A 383 4.24 46.54 -6.95
CA ALA A 383 3.17 47.22 -7.69
C ALA A 383 2.95 46.64 -9.10
N THR A 384 1.92 45.80 -9.18
CA THR A 384 1.23 45.27 -10.35
C THR A 384 0.65 46.39 -11.22
N PRO A 385 0.58 46.22 -12.55
CA PRO A 385 -0.52 46.77 -13.32
C PRO A 385 -1.35 45.63 -13.94
N GLY A 386 -2.67 45.71 -13.71
CA GLY A 386 -3.65 44.87 -14.37
C GLY A 386 -3.75 45.16 -15.86
N LYS A 387 -4.17 44.14 -16.62
CA LYS A 387 -4.67 44.31 -17.98
C LYS A 387 -5.71 43.23 -18.32
N GLU A 388 -6.87 43.75 -18.69
CA GLU A 388 -8.03 43.27 -19.46
C GLU A 388 -8.16 41.79 -19.88
N PRO A 389 -9.41 41.27 -19.93
CA PRO A 389 -9.69 39.85 -20.12
C PRO A 389 -9.41 39.41 -21.56
N SER A 390 -8.29 38.71 -21.76
CA SER A 390 -8.06 37.94 -22.97
C SER A 390 -9.00 36.74 -23.02
N GLU A 391 -9.61 36.50 -24.17
CA GLU A 391 -10.40 35.29 -24.50
C GLU A 391 -9.85 34.03 -23.84
N ARG A 392 -10.63 33.49 -22.88
CA ARG A 392 -10.26 32.35 -22.07
C ARG A 392 -10.11 31.11 -22.94
N SER A 393 -8.89 30.58 -22.97
CA SER A 393 -8.56 29.32 -23.63
C SER A 393 -9.14 28.17 -22.82
N ALA A 394 -10.18 27.52 -23.35
CA ALA A 394 -10.74 26.32 -22.72
C ALA A 394 -9.74 25.16 -22.78
N VAL A 395 -9.25 24.71 -21.63
CA VAL A 395 -8.38 23.52 -21.54
C VAL A 395 -9.25 22.28 -21.62
N THR A 396 -8.97 21.42 -22.60
CA THR A 396 -9.67 20.14 -22.79
C THR A 396 -8.75 19.02 -22.32
N ILE A 397 -9.14 18.31 -21.25
CA ILE A 397 -8.41 17.14 -20.77
C ILE A 397 -9.12 15.90 -21.33
N ALA A 398 -8.42 15.13 -22.17
CA ALA A 398 -8.95 13.88 -22.70
C ALA A 398 -8.71 12.76 -21.67
N VAL A 399 -9.79 12.27 -21.06
CA VAL A 399 -9.76 11.11 -20.17
C VAL A 399 -10.44 9.95 -20.88
N TRP A 400 -9.77 8.81 -20.93
CA TRP A 400 -10.35 7.60 -21.51
C TRP A 400 -11.12 6.85 -20.44
N VAL A 401 -12.42 6.76 -20.63
CA VAL A 401 -13.32 6.04 -19.72
C VAL A 401 -13.93 4.88 -20.49
N TRP A 402 -13.87 3.67 -19.93
CA TRP A 402 -14.55 2.51 -20.49
C TRP A 402 -15.23 1.69 -19.40
N LYS A 403 -16.30 1.00 -19.80
CA LYS A 403 -17.06 0.09 -18.96
C LYS A 403 -16.59 -1.33 -19.24
N ASP A 404 -16.28 -2.08 -18.20
CA ASP A 404 -16.02 -3.50 -18.35
C ASP A 404 -17.32 -4.30 -18.53
N ARG A 405 -17.18 -5.60 -18.74
CA ARG A 405 -18.27 -6.54 -19.03
C ARG A 405 -19.21 -6.78 -17.84
N TYR A 406 -18.88 -6.29 -16.65
CA TYR A 406 -19.69 -6.40 -15.43
C TYR A 406 -20.23 -5.05 -14.96
N GLY A 407 -20.00 -4.00 -15.74
CA GLY A 407 -20.53 -2.67 -15.46
C GLY A 407 -19.60 -1.78 -14.62
N GLY A 408 -18.38 -2.24 -14.31
CA GLY A 408 -17.37 -1.42 -13.65
C GLY A 408 -16.81 -0.35 -14.60
N LEU A 409 -16.77 0.90 -14.14
CA LEU A 409 -16.19 2.03 -14.86
C LEU A 409 -14.71 2.18 -14.53
N HIS A 410 -13.87 2.21 -15.56
CA HIS A 410 -12.41 2.35 -15.44
C HIS A 410 -11.91 3.57 -16.22
N ALA A 411 -10.88 4.24 -15.70
CA ALA A 411 -10.19 5.34 -16.37
C ALA A 411 -8.67 5.22 -16.20
N ALA A 412 -7.91 5.57 -17.24
CA ALA A 412 -6.43 5.56 -17.20
C ALA A 412 -5.84 6.77 -17.95
N ASP A 413 -4.70 7.25 -17.48
CA ASP A 413 -3.96 8.39 -18.03
C ASP A 413 -2.98 7.97 -19.16
N HIS A 414 -2.48 6.73 -19.14
CA HIS A 414 -1.47 6.26 -20.09
C HIS A 414 -1.70 4.79 -20.52
N ALA A 415 -2.36 4.58 -21.67
CA ALA A 415 -2.33 3.30 -22.38
C ALA A 415 -1.54 3.44 -23.69
N THR A 416 -0.51 2.62 -23.85
CA THR A 416 0.42 2.64 -24.99
C THR A 416 -0.08 1.80 -26.18
N ARG A 417 -0.53 2.46 -27.25
CA ARG A 417 -0.19 2.16 -28.66
C ARG A 417 -0.56 3.36 -29.56
N PRO A 418 0.19 3.62 -30.65
CA PRO A 418 0.51 4.99 -31.03
C PRO A 418 -0.18 5.41 -32.32
N GLU A 419 -0.93 6.52 -32.28
CA GLU A 419 -1.03 7.47 -33.40
C GLU A 419 -1.22 8.87 -32.80
N ALA A 420 -0.35 9.80 -33.20
CA ALA A 420 -0.26 11.22 -32.80
C ALA A 420 0.49 11.54 -31.48
N THR A 421 1.67 12.12 -31.69
CA THR A 421 2.62 12.69 -30.74
C THR A 421 2.07 13.97 -30.09
N VAL A 422 2.14 14.07 -28.77
CA VAL A 422 2.20 15.37 -28.06
C VAL A 422 3.41 15.35 -27.14
N ARG A 423 4.28 16.36 -27.32
CA ARG A 423 5.54 16.52 -26.59
C ARG A 423 5.27 16.84 -25.11
N TYR A 424 5.93 16.05 -24.26
CA TYR A 424 6.26 16.25 -22.85
C TYR A 424 5.77 17.55 -22.18
N VAL A 425 4.91 17.41 -21.17
CA VAL A 425 4.70 18.38 -20.09
C VAL A 425 5.15 17.71 -18.79
N PRO A 426 6.11 18.27 -18.03
CA PRO A 426 6.50 17.70 -16.75
C PRO A 426 5.42 17.96 -15.69
N LEU A 427 4.97 16.90 -15.03
CA LEU A 427 4.04 16.96 -13.90
C LEU A 427 4.74 17.39 -12.61
N PRO A 428 4.05 18.09 -11.68
CA PRO A 428 4.59 18.41 -10.36
C PRO A 428 4.69 17.16 -9.47
N ARG A 429 5.66 17.16 -8.55
CA ARG A 429 6.08 16.02 -7.70
C ARG A 429 5.07 15.58 -6.63
N ASP A 430 3.89 16.19 -6.55
CA ASP A 430 2.88 15.86 -5.53
C ASP A 430 1.60 15.28 -6.18
N PRO A 431 1.39 13.94 -6.11
CA PRO A 431 0.21 13.28 -6.66
C PRO A 431 -1.06 13.43 -5.80
N GLY A 432 -1.00 14.12 -4.66
CA GLY A 432 -2.12 14.23 -3.72
C GLY A 432 -3.36 14.93 -4.29
N SER A 433 -3.17 16.04 -5.00
CA SER A 433 -4.29 16.88 -5.50
C SER A 433 -5.04 16.24 -6.66
N LEU A 434 -4.35 15.53 -7.55
CA LEU A 434 -4.98 14.80 -8.67
C LEU A 434 -5.76 13.57 -8.20
N ARG A 435 -5.27 12.86 -7.17
CA ARG A 435 -6.01 11.75 -6.56
C ARG A 435 -7.30 12.21 -5.87
N ARG A 436 -7.31 13.38 -5.22
CA ARG A 436 -8.53 13.95 -4.63
C ARG A 436 -9.55 14.38 -5.68
N LEU A 437 -9.10 15.02 -6.75
CA LEU A 437 -9.96 15.37 -7.89
C LEU A 437 -10.61 14.13 -8.51
N HIS A 438 -9.82 13.08 -8.71
CA HIS A 438 -10.28 11.79 -9.20
C HIS A 438 -11.32 11.14 -8.28
N GLY A 439 -11.05 11.11 -6.96
CA GLY A 439 -11.99 10.55 -5.97
C GLY A 439 -13.33 11.29 -5.95
N ASN A 440 -13.31 12.63 -6.03
CA ASN A 440 -14.52 13.45 -6.00
C ASN A 440 -15.37 13.28 -7.26
N LEU A 441 -14.75 13.23 -8.46
CA LEU A 441 -15.48 13.01 -9.71
C LEU A 441 -16.14 11.63 -9.76
N THR A 442 -15.43 10.57 -9.35
CA THR A 442 -15.96 9.20 -9.34
C THR A 442 -17.12 9.06 -8.35
N ARG A 443 -16.99 9.65 -7.15
CA ARG A 443 -18.05 9.65 -6.14
C ARG A 443 -19.30 10.37 -6.63
N MET A 444 -19.14 11.55 -7.24
CA MET A 444 -20.25 12.37 -7.71
C MET A 444 -21.00 11.74 -8.90
N ILE A 445 -20.29 11.01 -9.77
CA ILE A 445 -20.91 10.21 -10.85
C ILE A 445 -21.71 9.04 -10.26
N ALA A 446 -21.15 8.33 -9.29
CA ALA A 446 -21.82 7.20 -8.64
C ALA A 446 -23.08 7.61 -7.84
N GLU A 447 -23.01 8.73 -7.09
CA GLU A 447 -24.14 9.28 -6.35
C GLU A 447 -25.30 9.69 -7.27
N ARG A 448 -25.01 10.13 -8.50
CA ARG A 448 -26.03 10.53 -9.47
C ARG A 448 -26.65 9.36 -10.24
N GLU A 449 -25.85 8.34 -10.60
CA GLU A 449 -26.40 7.09 -11.17
C GLU A 449 -27.36 6.39 -10.18
N ALA A 450 -27.09 6.53 -8.87
CA ALA A 450 -27.99 6.05 -7.82
C ALA A 450 -29.29 6.86 -7.70
N ALA A 451 -29.29 8.15 -8.08
CA ALA A 451 -30.44 9.04 -7.95
C ALA A 451 -31.36 9.07 -9.17
N GLU A 452 -30.82 8.99 -10.39
CA GLU A 452 -31.58 9.25 -11.63
C GLU A 452 -31.66 8.04 -12.60
N GLY A 453 -31.05 6.90 -12.23
CA GLY A 453 -31.05 5.67 -13.03
C GLY A 453 -29.95 5.62 -14.11
N PRO A 454 -29.72 4.45 -14.73
CA PRO A 454 -28.52 4.19 -15.52
C PRO A 454 -28.51 4.93 -16.87
N VAL A 455 -27.44 5.68 -17.11
CA VAL A 455 -27.16 6.27 -18.42
C VAL A 455 -26.56 5.19 -19.34
N HIS A 456 -27.37 4.61 -20.24
CA HIS A 456 -26.88 3.69 -21.31
C HIS A 456 -26.60 4.48 -22.61
N GLY A 457 -25.66 4.13 -23.50
CA GLY A 457 -24.74 2.99 -23.55
C GLY A 457 -23.70 3.14 -24.69
N GLY A 458 -22.82 2.14 -24.79
CA GLY A 458 -21.82 1.96 -25.86
C GLY A 458 -20.48 2.67 -25.59
N ARG A 459 -19.36 1.96 -25.81
CA ARG A 459 -17.98 2.51 -25.71
C ARG A 459 -17.90 3.90 -26.33
N ALA A 460 -17.91 4.93 -25.49
CA ALA A 460 -17.75 6.31 -25.91
C ALA A 460 -16.81 6.98 -24.92
N SER A 461 -15.69 7.49 -25.42
CA SER A 461 -14.85 8.41 -24.66
C SER A 461 -15.64 9.71 -24.45
N MET A 462 -15.67 10.20 -23.21
CA MET A 462 -16.21 11.52 -22.86
C MET A 462 -15.03 12.42 -22.51
N SER A 463 -14.97 13.60 -23.11
CA SER A 463 -13.98 14.62 -22.77
C SER A 463 -14.58 15.59 -21.76
N VAL A 464 -13.87 15.84 -20.66
CA VAL A 464 -14.24 16.87 -19.69
C VAL A 464 -13.50 18.15 -20.09
N ARG A 465 -14.27 19.21 -20.35
CA ARG A 465 -13.73 20.55 -20.56
C ARG A 465 -14.07 21.39 -19.34
N MET A 466 -13.07 22.01 -18.73
CA MET A 466 -13.26 22.89 -17.58
C MET A 466 -12.95 24.32 -17.99
N TRP A 467 -13.74 25.28 -17.53
CA TRP A 467 -13.49 26.71 -17.73
C TRP A 467 -14.04 27.51 -16.56
N GLU A 468 -13.50 28.70 -16.35
CA GLU A 468 -14.02 29.65 -15.37
C GLU A 468 -15.00 30.62 -16.06
N THR A 469 -16.16 30.90 -15.44
CA THR A 469 -17.16 31.87 -15.92
C THR A 469 -16.73 33.30 -15.62
N SER A 470 -17.33 34.30 -16.27
CA SER A 470 -17.07 35.73 -16.00
C SER A 470 -17.20 36.09 -14.52
N ASP A 471 -18.03 35.34 -13.79
CA ASP A 471 -18.34 35.56 -12.37
C ASP A 471 -17.34 34.86 -11.43
N GLY A 472 -16.35 34.15 -11.96
CA GLY A 472 -15.31 33.47 -11.19
C GLY A 472 -15.69 32.06 -10.71
N ASP A 473 -16.74 31.47 -11.28
CA ASP A 473 -17.17 30.10 -10.98
C ASP A 473 -16.53 29.10 -11.94
N LEU A 474 -16.14 27.94 -11.42
CA LEU A 474 -15.61 26.85 -12.23
C LEU A 474 -16.77 26.03 -12.80
N MET A 475 -16.81 25.91 -14.12
CA MET A 475 -17.76 25.09 -14.86
C MET A 475 -17.05 23.91 -15.51
N ALA A 476 -17.72 22.77 -15.59
CA ALA A 476 -17.26 21.62 -16.37
C ALA A 476 -18.33 21.19 -17.37
N ALA A 477 -17.95 21.00 -18.64
CA ALA A 477 -18.76 20.28 -19.62
C ALA A 477 -18.25 18.87 -19.83
N LEU A 478 -19.18 17.93 -19.86
CA LEU A 478 -18.98 16.62 -20.44
C LEU A 478 -19.35 16.69 -21.93
N THR A 479 -18.38 16.48 -22.81
CA THR A 479 -18.57 16.53 -24.26
C THR A 479 -18.40 15.14 -24.86
N ARG A 480 -19.31 14.76 -25.78
CA ARG A 480 -19.18 13.53 -26.57
C ARG A 480 -18.36 13.85 -27.83
N ARG A 481 -17.73 12.82 -28.42
CA ARG A 481 -16.79 12.89 -29.58
C ARG A 481 -17.28 13.62 -30.86
N ARG A 482 -18.47 14.24 -30.87
CA ARG A 482 -18.98 15.12 -31.94
C ARG A 482 -19.16 16.59 -31.53
N GLY A 483 -18.58 17.03 -30.41
CA GLY A 483 -18.55 18.46 -30.03
C GLY A 483 -19.85 19.01 -29.44
N ALA A 484 -20.92 18.23 -29.36
CA ALA A 484 -22.10 18.60 -28.59
C ALA A 484 -21.80 18.48 -27.08
N ALA A 485 -21.95 19.59 -26.36
CA ALA A 485 -21.98 19.57 -24.90
C ALA A 485 -23.18 18.74 -24.46
N VAL A 486 -22.93 17.64 -23.75
CA VAL A 486 -23.99 16.79 -23.23
C VAL A 486 -24.54 17.38 -21.94
N PHE A 487 -23.67 18.02 -21.14
CA PHE A 487 -24.05 18.57 -19.86
C PHE A 487 -23.05 19.61 -19.36
N ASN A 488 -23.53 20.71 -18.76
CA ASN A 488 -22.75 21.72 -18.06
C ASN A 488 -23.02 21.62 -16.55
N LEU A 489 -21.98 21.52 -15.74
CA LEU A 489 -22.08 21.45 -14.29
C LEU A 489 -21.36 22.64 -13.63
N PRO A 490 -22.06 23.41 -12.77
CA PRO A 490 -21.40 24.31 -11.84
C PRO A 490 -20.68 23.48 -10.77
N LEU A 491 -19.40 23.79 -10.55
CA LEU A 491 -18.61 23.16 -9.49
C LEU A 491 -18.69 24.00 -8.22
N PRO A 492 -18.77 23.38 -7.02
CA PRO A 492 -18.84 24.11 -5.76
C PRO A 492 -17.65 25.06 -5.56
N GLY A 493 -17.92 26.25 -4.99
CA GLY A 493 -16.91 27.29 -4.75
C GLY A 493 -15.77 26.87 -3.81
N GLU A 494 -15.96 25.82 -3.01
CA GLU A 494 -15.00 25.33 -2.01
C GLU A 494 -13.80 24.55 -2.59
N LEU A 495 -13.71 24.42 -3.92
CA LEU A 495 -12.62 23.74 -4.60
C LEU A 495 -11.36 24.61 -4.75
N GLY A 496 -10.94 25.27 -3.66
CA GLY A 496 -9.72 26.09 -3.58
C GLY A 496 -8.45 25.40 -4.14
N PRO A 497 -8.20 24.11 -3.84
CA PRO A 497 -7.06 23.38 -4.41
C PRO A 497 -7.10 23.21 -5.94
N LEU A 498 -8.29 23.20 -6.54
CA LEU A 498 -8.51 23.11 -7.99
C LEU A 498 -8.27 24.45 -8.68
N ARG A 499 -8.68 25.56 -8.04
CA ARG A 499 -8.33 26.92 -8.48
C ARG A 499 -6.82 27.12 -8.46
N GLU A 500 -6.15 26.64 -7.42
CA GLU A 500 -4.69 26.71 -7.30
C GLU A 500 -3.99 25.89 -8.40
N LEU A 501 -4.48 24.68 -8.70
CA LEU A 501 -3.97 23.86 -9.79
C LEU A 501 -4.20 24.53 -11.16
N TYR A 502 -5.40 25.08 -11.39
CA TYR A 502 -5.74 25.82 -12.60
C TYR A 502 -4.82 27.03 -12.80
N ALA A 503 -4.65 27.85 -11.76
CA ALA A 503 -3.77 29.02 -11.77
C ALA A 503 -2.29 28.64 -12.02
N LYS A 504 -1.82 27.52 -11.45
CA LYS A 504 -0.45 27.01 -11.69
C LYS A 504 -0.25 26.58 -13.14
N VAL A 505 -1.22 25.86 -13.72
CA VAL A 505 -1.16 25.43 -15.12
C VAL A 505 -1.22 26.63 -16.06
N GLU A 506 -2.10 27.60 -15.79
CA GLU A 506 -2.23 28.82 -16.59
C GLU A 506 -0.96 29.68 -16.52
N ALA A 507 -0.39 29.90 -15.33
CA ALA A 507 0.86 30.63 -15.15
C ALA A 507 2.02 29.94 -15.88
N GLN A 508 2.08 28.61 -15.85
CA GLN A 508 3.10 27.83 -16.55
C GLN A 508 2.94 27.93 -18.08
N MET A 509 1.70 27.93 -18.59
CA MET A 509 1.44 28.14 -20.01
C MET A 509 1.75 29.56 -20.48
N GLN A 510 1.49 30.58 -19.66
CA GLN A 510 1.88 31.96 -19.97
C GLN A 510 3.40 32.15 -19.95
N ALA A 511 4.09 31.53 -18.98
CA ALA A 511 5.56 31.54 -18.91
C ALA A 511 6.23 30.83 -20.10
N CYS A 512 5.56 29.84 -20.71
CA CYS A 512 6.07 29.12 -21.88
C CYS A 512 5.82 29.82 -23.23
N LYS A 513 5.20 31.00 -23.28
CA LYS A 513 5.10 31.80 -24.51
C LYS A 513 6.44 32.48 -24.83
N VAL A 514 7.44 31.70 -25.27
CA VAL A 514 8.60 32.18 -26.02
C VAL A 514 8.20 32.30 -27.49
N ARG A 515 8.48 33.47 -28.07
CA ARG A 515 8.23 33.89 -29.46
C ARG A 515 8.33 32.73 -30.47
N ARG A 516 7.26 32.54 -31.25
CA ARG A 516 7.31 31.79 -32.50
C ARG A 516 8.22 32.54 -33.50
N PRO A 517 9.06 31.85 -34.29
CA PRO A 517 9.50 32.40 -35.57
C PRO A 517 8.31 32.60 -36.52
#